data_AF-A0A3N4PH30-F1
#
_entry.id   AF-A0A3N4PH30-F1
#
_cell.length_a   1.000
_cell.length_b   1.000
_cell.length_c   1.000
_cell.angle_alpha   90.00
_cell.angle_beta   90.00
_cell.angle_gamma   90.00
#
_symmetry.space_group_name_H-M   'P 1'
#
loop_
_entity.id
_entity.type
_entity.pdbx_description
1 polymer ?
#
loop_
_entity_poly.entity_id
_entity_poly.type
_entity_poly.pdbx_seq_one_letter_code
_entity_poly.pdbx_strand_id
1 'polypeptide(L)'
;MLAFSGCGGKDDPALPTSRNFKLTVSATGLSATDYDGATIAVAGSLLSSTESTLWKVNGQVRNNEKGISFTKAELLAGGTFVLESIRPLAVIDVTVSCTNFNEPFNLKIKTEVDGQVKENIDQAVTNSFEKHWQY
;
A
#
# COMPACT_ATOMS: atom_id res chain seq x y z
N MET A 1 -22.47 -18.62 41.84
CA MET A 1 -22.38 -19.45 40.63
C MET A 1 -23.37 -18.87 39.63
N LEU A 2 -22.91 -17.95 38.78
CA LEU A 2 -23.73 -17.34 37.73
C LEU A 2 -23.51 -18.17 36.46
N ALA A 3 -24.49 -19.01 36.14
CA ALA A 3 -24.55 -19.74 34.88
C ALA A 3 -25.14 -18.81 33.82
N PHE A 4 -24.37 -18.56 32.75
CA PHE A 4 -24.89 -17.95 31.53
C PHE A 4 -25.13 -19.05 30.51
N SER A 5 -26.40 -19.36 30.29
CA SER A 5 -26.87 -20.10 29.12
C SER A 5 -27.35 -19.12 28.06
N GLY A 6 -26.77 -19.21 26.86
CA GLY A 6 -27.38 -18.77 25.60
C GLY A 6 -26.83 -17.47 24.99
N CYS A 7 -26.17 -17.56 23.82
CA CYS A 7 -26.78 -17.18 22.53
C CYS A 7 -25.80 -17.38 21.35
N GLY A 8 -26.32 -18.03 20.29
CA GLY A 8 -25.98 -17.78 18.88
C GLY A 8 -24.61 -18.23 18.37
N GLY A 9 -24.61 -19.09 17.35
CA GLY A 9 -23.42 -19.50 16.61
C GLY A 9 -22.59 -18.29 16.20
N LYS A 10 -21.36 -18.26 16.71
CA LYS A 10 -20.33 -17.37 16.17
C LYS A 10 -19.68 -18.17 15.06
N ASP A 11 -19.98 -17.82 13.82
CA ASP A 11 -18.97 -17.99 12.78
C ASP A 11 -17.79 -17.15 13.28
N ASP A 12 -16.79 -17.81 13.88
CA ASP A 12 -15.54 -17.15 14.16
C ASP A 12 -15.06 -16.55 12.83
N PRO A 13 -14.79 -15.23 12.75
CA PRO A 13 -14.32 -14.64 11.51
C PRO A 13 -13.08 -15.41 11.08
N ALA A 14 -13.10 -15.94 9.85
CA ALA A 14 -11.99 -16.70 9.31
C ALA A 14 -10.71 -15.89 9.49
N LEU A 15 -9.66 -16.53 10.00
CA LEU A 15 -8.37 -15.87 10.18
C LEU A 15 -7.89 -15.29 8.84
N PRO A 16 -7.36 -14.05 8.80
CA PRO A 16 -6.84 -13.47 7.57
C PRO A 16 -5.82 -14.42 6.92
N THR A 17 -6.03 -14.75 5.65
CA THR A 17 -5.07 -15.59 4.94
C THR A 17 -3.82 -14.76 4.64
N SER A 18 -2.65 -15.28 5.01
CA SER A 18 -1.38 -14.60 4.76
C SER A 18 -0.99 -14.70 3.29
N ARG A 19 -0.52 -13.61 2.70
CA ARG A 19 -0.26 -13.49 1.25
C ARG A 19 1.00 -12.69 0.94
N ASN A 20 1.68 -13.03 -0.15
CA ASN A 20 2.81 -12.25 -0.64
C ASN A 20 2.28 -11.02 -1.38
N PHE A 21 2.94 -9.88 -1.19
CA PHE A 21 2.54 -8.62 -1.78
C PHE A 21 3.68 -7.96 -2.55
N LYS A 22 3.34 -7.39 -3.70
CA LYS A 22 4.22 -6.53 -4.47
C LYS A 22 3.44 -5.32 -4.98
N LEU A 23 4.05 -4.14 -4.86
CA LEU A 23 3.55 -2.90 -5.46
C LEU A 23 4.65 -2.29 -6.33
N THR A 24 4.30 -1.94 -7.56
CA THR A 24 5.14 -1.13 -8.45
C THR A 24 4.48 0.23 -8.62
N VAL A 25 5.20 1.32 -8.37
CA VAL A 25 4.68 2.68 -8.53
C VAL A 25 5.66 3.55 -9.31
N SER A 26 5.12 4.41 -10.17
CA SER A 26 5.86 5.44 -10.88
C SER A 26 4.96 6.63 -11.18
N ALA A 27 5.53 7.83 -11.21
CA ALA A 27 4.83 9.04 -11.67
C ALA A 27 5.64 9.74 -12.77
N THR A 28 4.96 10.26 -13.79
CA THR A 28 5.57 11.02 -14.88
C THR A 28 4.87 12.36 -15.04
N GLY A 29 5.62 13.43 -15.32
CA GLY A 29 5.07 14.78 -15.43
C GLY A 29 4.72 15.43 -14.08
N LEU A 30 5.10 14.81 -12.96
CA LEU A 30 4.94 15.40 -11.64
C LEU A 30 5.82 16.66 -11.56
N SER A 31 5.23 17.78 -11.14
CA SER A 31 5.93 19.04 -11.01
C SER A 31 6.51 19.21 -9.60
N ALA A 32 7.65 19.89 -9.49
CA ALA A 32 8.24 20.26 -8.20
C ALA A 32 7.48 21.38 -7.47
N THR A 33 6.56 22.07 -8.15
CA THR A 33 5.79 23.21 -7.61
C THR A 33 5.04 22.87 -6.33
N ASP A 34 5.16 23.71 -5.29
CA ASP A 34 4.75 23.42 -3.90
C ASP A 34 3.27 23.08 -3.69
N TYR A 35 2.40 23.34 -4.66
CA TYR A 35 0.97 23.09 -4.54
C TYR A 35 0.60 21.62 -4.80
N ASP A 36 1.35 20.90 -5.64
CA ASP A 36 0.99 19.51 -5.99
C ASP A 36 1.42 18.53 -4.88
N GLY A 37 0.63 17.50 -4.65
CA GLY A 37 0.88 16.46 -3.65
C GLY A 37 0.77 15.07 -4.27
N ALA A 38 1.68 14.17 -3.93
CA ALA A 38 1.60 12.76 -4.30
C ALA A 38 2.18 11.93 -3.16
N THR A 39 1.35 11.07 -2.59
CA THR A 39 1.73 10.15 -1.51
C THR A 39 1.09 8.79 -1.77
N ILE A 40 1.93 7.76 -1.78
CA ILE A 40 1.49 6.36 -1.80
C ILE A 40 2.01 5.72 -0.53
N ALA A 41 1.12 5.36 0.39
CA ALA A 41 1.46 4.70 1.64
C ALA A 41 0.99 3.24 1.61
N VAL A 42 1.84 2.35 2.11
CA VAL A 42 1.54 0.93 2.26
C VAL A 42 1.87 0.52 3.69
N ALA A 43 0.96 -0.17 4.36
CA ALA A 43 1.19 -0.74 5.67
C ALA A 43 0.84 -2.23 5.67
N GLY A 44 1.48 -2.98 6.56
CA GLY A 44 1.27 -4.42 6.65
C GLY A 44 1.37 -4.95 8.07
N SER A 45 0.79 -6.12 8.29
CA SER A 45 0.86 -6.81 9.58
C SER A 45 0.98 -8.33 9.42
N LEU A 46 1.51 -8.96 10.46
CA LEU A 46 1.59 -10.41 10.60
C LEU A 46 0.48 -10.87 11.55
N LEU A 47 0.00 -12.11 11.40
CA LEU A 47 -1.07 -12.66 12.26
C LEU A 47 -0.67 -12.74 13.74
N SER A 48 0.59 -13.05 14.03
CA SER A 48 1.05 -13.44 15.36
C SER A 48 2.36 -12.79 15.80
N SER A 49 2.81 -11.75 15.11
CA SER A 49 4.09 -11.09 15.41
C SER A 49 3.97 -9.57 15.37
N THR A 50 4.72 -8.92 16.25
CA THR A 50 4.86 -7.46 16.31
C THR A 50 6.04 -6.95 15.49
N GLU A 51 6.74 -7.82 14.76
CA GLU A 51 7.89 -7.47 13.92
C GLU A 51 7.57 -6.31 12.98
N SER A 52 8.55 -5.42 12.83
CA SER A 52 8.42 -4.21 12.03
C SER A 52 9.24 -4.23 10.75
N THR A 53 10.14 -5.20 10.54
CA THR A 53 10.83 -5.36 9.25
C THR A 53 9.97 -6.20 8.32
N LEU A 54 9.16 -5.57 7.46
CA LEU A 54 8.20 -6.28 6.61
C LEU A 54 8.46 -6.12 5.10
N TRP A 55 9.28 -5.16 4.72
CA TRP A 55 9.33 -4.66 3.35
C TRP A 55 10.73 -4.63 2.75
N LYS A 56 10.80 -4.79 1.43
CA LYS A 56 11.92 -4.40 0.58
C LYS A 56 11.47 -3.29 -0.36
N VAL A 57 12.29 -2.27 -0.55
CA VAL A 57 12.12 -1.25 -1.59
C VAL A 57 13.28 -1.39 -2.57
N ASN A 58 12.98 -1.62 -3.85
CA ASN A 58 13.97 -1.86 -4.90
C ASN A 58 14.99 -2.95 -4.50
N GLY A 59 14.48 -4.03 -3.89
CA GLY A 59 15.28 -5.17 -3.41
C GLY A 59 16.00 -4.94 -2.07
N GLN A 60 16.03 -3.71 -1.54
CA GLN A 60 16.71 -3.38 -0.28
C GLN A 60 15.76 -3.50 0.91
N VAL A 61 16.15 -4.25 1.94
CA VAL A 61 15.33 -4.45 3.15
C VAL A 61 15.22 -3.13 3.93
N ARG A 62 13.99 -2.80 4.33
CA ARG A 62 13.65 -1.65 5.16
C ARG A 62 13.47 -2.11 6.61
N ASN A 63 14.48 -1.85 7.43
CA ASN A 63 14.52 -2.34 8.80
C ASN A 63 13.63 -1.50 9.71
N ASN A 64 12.85 -2.17 10.56
CA ASN A 64 12.00 -1.55 11.57
C ASN A 64 10.88 -0.64 11.04
N GLU A 65 10.44 -0.83 9.79
CA GLU A 65 9.36 -0.05 9.15
C GLU A 65 8.13 -0.93 8.82
N LYS A 66 7.04 -0.78 9.59
CA LYS A 66 5.78 -1.51 9.33
C LYS A 66 5.02 -1.00 8.11
N GLY A 67 5.26 0.24 7.72
CA GLY A 67 4.72 0.83 6.53
C GLY A 67 5.78 1.65 5.80
N ILE A 68 5.58 1.80 4.50
CA ILE A 68 6.43 2.56 3.60
C ILE A 68 5.56 3.61 2.93
N SER A 69 6.06 4.85 2.83
CA SER A 69 5.44 5.89 2.02
C SER A 69 6.39 6.33 0.92
N PHE A 70 5.87 6.41 -0.30
CA PHE A 70 6.53 7.07 -1.42
C PHE A 70 5.96 8.48 -1.53
N THR A 71 6.80 9.46 -1.23
CA THR A 71 6.45 10.88 -1.24
C THR A 71 6.66 11.49 -2.62
N LYS A 72 6.08 12.68 -2.83
CA LYS A 72 6.31 13.49 -4.03
C LYS A 72 7.80 13.67 -4.34
N ALA A 73 8.62 13.94 -3.32
CA ALA A 73 10.05 14.14 -3.53
C ALA A 73 10.75 12.89 -4.09
N GLU A 74 10.38 11.70 -3.61
CA GLU A 74 10.91 10.43 -4.11
C GLU A 74 10.41 10.11 -5.52
N LEU A 75 9.13 10.36 -5.79
CA LEU A 75 8.53 10.17 -7.12
C LEU A 75 9.12 11.15 -8.16
N LEU A 76 9.40 12.40 -7.76
CA LEU A 76 10.06 13.41 -8.58
C LEU A 76 11.50 13.06 -8.94
N ALA A 77 12.21 12.34 -8.05
CA ALA A 77 13.53 11.80 -8.36
C ALA A 77 13.50 10.76 -9.51
N GLY A 78 12.32 10.48 -10.08
CA GLY A 78 12.12 9.79 -11.35
C GLY A 78 12.09 8.28 -11.23
N GLY A 79 12.08 7.77 -9.99
CA GLY A 79 12.13 6.34 -9.73
C GLY A 79 10.80 5.65 -10.05
N THR A 80 10.90 4.51 -10.75
CA THR A 80 9.96 3.43 -10.51
C THR A 80 10.36 2.75 -9.21
N PHE A 81 9.45 2.66 -8.26
CA PHE A 81 9.68 1.96 -7.00
C PHE A 81 8.97 0.62 -7.02
N VAL A 82 9.67 -0.40 -6.54
CA VAL A 82 9.14 -1.74 -6.33
C VAL A 82 9.19 -2.02 -4.84
N LEU A 83 8.02 -2.07 -4.21
CA LEU A 83 7.82 -2.53 -2.85
C LEU A 83 7.46 -4.02 -2.86
N GLU A 84 8.13 -4.83 -2.07
CA GLU A 84 7.86 -6.26 -1.92
C GLU A 84 7.78 -6.62 -0.44
N SER A 85 6.80 -7.44 -0.05
CA SER A 85 6.82 -8.04 1.28
C SER A 85 7.96 -9.04 1.37
N ILE A 86 8.66 -9.08 2.51
CA ILE A 86 9.76 -10.06 2.72
C ILE A 86 9.25 -11.45 3.03
N ARG A 87 7.97 -11.55 3.40
CA ARG A 87 7.24 -12.76 3.77
C ARG A 87 5.73 -12.53 3.57
N PRO A 88 4.90 -13.59 3.63
CA PRO A 88 3.45 -13.45 3.60
C PRO A 88 2.92 -12.59 4.76
N LEU A 89 1.99 -11.68 4.45
CA LEU A 89 1.37 -10.75 5.40
C LEU A 89 -0.12 -11.05 5.55
N ALA A 90 -0.64 -10.85 6.76
CA ALA A 90 -2.03 -11.11 7.11
C ALA A 90 -2.99 -10.04 6.57
N VAL A 91 -2.55 -8.79 6.69
CA VAL A 91 -3.25 -7.60 6.23
C VAL A 91 -2.24 -6.74 5.47
N ILE A 92 -2.66 -6.24 4.31
CA ILE A 92 -1.98 -5.17 3.60
C ILE A 92 -2.97 -4.03 3.38
N ASP A 93 -2.56 -2.81 3.71
CA ASP A 93 -3.29 -1.58 3.46
C ASP A 93 -2.53 -0.73 2.44
N VAL A 94 -3.21 -0.22 1.42
CA VAL A 94 -2.63 0.71 0.48
C VAL A 94 -3.51 1.94 0.39
N THR A 95 -2.88 3.11 0.56
CA THR A 95 -3.49 4.42 0.42
C THR A 95 -2.74 5.21 -0.64
N VAL A 96 -3.47 5.74 -1.61
CA VAL A 96 -2.98 6.66 -2.63
C VAL A 96 -3.72 7.97 -2.44
N SER A 97 -2.97 9.06 -2.30
CA SER A 97 -3.51 10.41 -2.26
C SER A 97 -2.66 11.30 -3.14
N CYS A 98 -3.32 11.94 -4.10
CA CYS A 98 -2.70 12.80 -5.09
C CYS A 98 -3.57 14.04 -5.28
N THR A 99 -2.91 15.19 -5.34
CA THR A 99 -3.52 16.49 -5.62
C THR A 99 -2.67 17.21 -6.64
N ASN A 100 -3.32 17.81 -7.63
CA ASN A 100 -2.71 18.53 -8.73
C ASN A 100 -3.44 19.88 -8.89
N PHE A 101 -2.68 20.96 -8.87
CA PHE A 101 -3.20 22.32 -9.10
C PHE A 101 -2.66 22.95 -10.40
N ASN A 102 -1.74 22.26 -11.10
CA ASN A 102 -1.11 22.74 -12.32
C ASN A 102 -1.30 21.73 -13.48
N GLU A 103 -0.25 21.49 -14.25
CA GLU A 103 -0.26 20.55 -15.37
C GLU A 103 -0.53 19.12 -14.89
N PRO A 104 -1.42 18.37 -15.57
CA PRO A 104 -1.70 17.00 -15.20
C PRO A 104 -0.44 16.13 -15.21
N PHE A 105 -0.30 15.29 -14.19
CA PHE A 105 0.71 14.23 -14.15
C PHE A 105 0.06 12.87 -14.27
N ASN A 106 0.85 11.86 -14.63
CA ASN A 106 0.36 10.50 -14.76
C ASN A 106 0.94 9.61 -13.66
N LEU A 107 0.07 8.94 -12.91
CA LEU A 107 0.40 7.98 -11.87
C LEU A 107 0.14 6.57 -12.39
N LYS A 108 1.13 5.69 -12.26
CA LYS A 108 0.99 4.26 -12.52
C LYS A 108 1.22 3.46 -11.26
N ILE A 109 0.29 2.58 -10.93
CA ILE A 109 0.39 1.65 -9.80
C ILE A 109 -0.03 0.27 -10.25
N LYS A 110 0.79 -0.73 -9.95
CA LYS A 110 0.44 -2.13 -10.13
C LYS A 110 0.62 -2.87 -8.81
N THR A 111 -0.43 -3.52 -8.32
CA THR A 111 -0.34 -4.44 -7.18
C THR A 111 -0.47 -5.88 -7.61
N GLU A 112 0.36 -6.72 -7.02
CA GLU A 112 0.35 -8.16 -7.22
C GLU A 112 0.22 -8.84 -5.85
N VAL A 113 -0.74 -9.75 -5.73
CA VAL A 113 -0.98 -10.58 -4.55
C VAL A 113 -0.81 -12.02 -4.96
N ASP A 114 0.12 -12.73 -4.33
CA ASP A 114 0.52 -14.10 -4.68
C ASP A 114 0.81 -14.27 -6.18
N GLY A 115 1.49 -13.28 -6.77
CA GLY A 115 1.88 -13.26 -8.18
C GLY A 115 0.74 -12.96 -9.16
N GLN A 116 -0.48 -12.70 -8.68
CA GLN A 116 -1.60 -12.26 -9.52
C GLN A 116 -1.79 -10.76 -9.43
N VAL A 117 -1.89 -10.09 -10.58
CA VAL A 117 -2.24 -8.67 -10.63
C VAL A 117 -3.65 -8.49 -10.06
N LYS A 118 -3.78 -7.63 -9.03
CA LYS A 118 -5.06 -7.27 -8.41
C LYS A 118 -5.47 -5.85 -8.72
N GLU A 119 -4.52 -4.93 -8.80
CA GLU A 119 -4.74 -3.55 -9.27
C GLU A 119 -3.75 -3.22 -10.38
N ASN A 120 -4.25 -2.49 -11.38
CA ASN A 120 -3.45 -1.93 -12.45
C ASN A 120 -4.03 -0.56 -12.82
N ILE A 121 -3.46 0.47 -12.22
CA ILE A 121 -3.92 1.86 -12.29
C ILE A 121 -2.98 2.59 -13.25
N ASP A 122 -3.56 3.27 -14.24
CA ASP A 122 -2.91 4.24 -15.10
C ASP A 122 -3.79 5.48 -15.11
N GLN A 123 -3.43 6.47 -14.28
CA GLN A 123 -4.29 7.59 -13.93
C GLN A 123 -3.63 8.93 -14.26
N ALA A 124 -4.25 9.69 -15.15
CA ALA A 124 -3.97 11.10 -15.32
C ALA A 124 -4.61 11.89 -14.16
N VAL A 125 -3.79 12.48 -13.29
CA VAL A 125 -4.22 13.28 -12.15
C VAL A 125 -4.33 14.73 -12.59
N THR A 126 -5.55 15.22 -12.80
CA THR A 126 -5.83 16.59 -13.24
C THR A 126 -6.21 17.54 -12.10
N ASN A 127 -6.83 17.02 -11.03
CA ASN A 127 -7.19 17.79 -9.83
C ASN A 127 -6.89 16.99 -8.56
N SER A 128 -7.55 15.87 -8.36
CA SER A 128 -7.21 14.95 -7.27
C SER A 128 -7.45 13.51 -7.67
N PHE A 129 -6.74 12.61 -7.01
CA PHE A 129 -6.97 11.18 -7.11
C PHE A 129 -6.70 10.55 -5.75
N GLU A 130 -7.72 9.91 -5.20
CA GLU A 130 -7.61 9.15 -3.95
C GLU A 130 -8.10 7.74 -4.20
N LYS A 131 -7.35 6.77 -3.69
CA LYS A 131 -7.78 5.39 -3.70
C LYS A 131 -7.23 4.67 -2.49
N HIS A 132 -8.09 3.90 -1.84
CA HIS A 132 -7.75 3.06 -0.71
C HIS A 132 -8.21 1.64 -1.00
N TRP A 133 -7.38 0.67 -0.67
CA TRP A 133 -7.76 -0.74 -0.75
C TRP A 133 -6.95 -1.57 0.23
N GLN A 134 -7.48 -2.75 0.54
CA GLN A 134 -6.89 -3.69 1.46
C GLN A 134 -6.90 -5.11 0.90
N TYR A 135 -5.97 -5.92 1.37
CA TYR A 135 -5.95 -7.36 1.14
C TYR A 135 -5.87 -8.09 2.47
#